data_AF-A0A1V5YCK7-F1
#
_entry.id   AF-A0A1V5YCK7-F1
#
_cell.length_a   1.000
_cell.length_b   1.000
_cell.length_c   1.000
_cell.angle_alpha   90.00
_cell.angle_beta   90.00
_cell.angle_gamma   90.00
#
_symmetry.space_group_name_H-M   'P 1'
#
loop_
_entity.id
_entity.type
_entity.pdbx_description
1 polymer ?
#
loop_
_entity_poly.entity_id
_entity_poly.type
_entity_poly.pdbx_seq_one_letter_code
_entity_poly.pdbx_strand_id
1 'polypeptide(L)' 'MAKTKAAVPTSPVDTPAARLQARLDELKGRLDDLCHRLPAHSPPPSMIARMEDLEDEIARLEQRLADHAEGAT' A
#
# COMPACT_ATOMS: atom_id res chain seq x y z
N MET A 1 -13.27 -27.82 32.96
CA MET A 1 -12.79 -27.99 31.57
C MET A 1 -12.45 -26.61 31.01
N ALA A 2 -11.20 -26.16 31.18
CA ALA A 2 -10.75 -24.87 30.66
C ALA A 2 -10.22 -25.04 29.23
N LYS A 3 -10.78 -24.34 28.26
CA LYS A 3 -10.13 -24.10 26.96
C LYS A 3 -10.23 -22.61 26.64
N THR A 4 -9.13 -21.97 27.02
CA THR A 4 -8.60 -20.65 26.69
C THR A 4 -9.07 -20.06 25.36
N LYS A 5 -9.63 -18.85 25.46
CA LYS A 5 -9.70 -17.82 24.43
C LYS A 5 -8.37 -17.79 23.67
N ALA A 6 -8.40 -18.05 22.37
CA ALA A 6 -7.24 -17.95 21.51
C ALA A 6 -6.70 -16.53 21.59
N ALA A 7 -5.62 -16.36 22.36
CA ALA A 7 -4.76 -15.20 22.24
C ALA A 7 -4.14 -15.29 20.85
N VAL A 8 -4.64 -14.45 19.93
CA VAL A 8 -3.94 -14.15 18.68
C VAL A 8 -2.52 -13.73 19.06
N PRO A 9 -1.48 -14.34 18.47
CA PRO A 9 -0.11 -13.95 18.76
C PRO A 9 0.07 -12.53 18.24
N THR A 10 0.11 -11.55 19.14
CA THR A 10 0.57 -10.19 18.86
C THR A 10 2.06 -10.24 18.57
N SER A 11 2.41 -10.58 17.34
CA SER A 11 3.70 -10.27 16.75
C SER A 11 3.83 -8.75 16.62
N PRO A 12 5.03 -8.15 16.72
CA PRO A 12 5.24 -6.70 16.76
C PRO A 12 4.92 -5.94 15.46
N VAL A 13 4.21 -6.55 14.51
CA VAL A 13 4.00 -6.06 13.13
C VAL A 13 2.57 -5.59 12.81
N ASP A 14 1.66 -5.55 13.79
CA ASP A 14 0.27 -5.10 13.62
C ASP A 14 0.05 -3.58 13.83
N THR A 15 1.09 -2.77 13.59
CA THR A 15 0.95 -1.31 13.69
C THR A 15 0.18 -0.79 12.47
N PRO A 16 -0.64 0.27 12.63
CA PRO A 16 -1.31 0.91 11.50
C PRO A 16 -0.31 1.36 10.43
N ALA A 17 0.89 1.81 10.85
CA ALA A 17 1.99 2.14 9.94
C ALA A 17 2.47 0.93 9.11
N ALA A 18 2.65 -0.25 9.72
CA ALA A 18 3.06 -1.45 8.99
C ALA A 18 2.02 -1.90 7.94
N ARG A 19 0.73 -1.76 8.25
CA ARG A 19 -0.34 -2.05 7.28
C ARG A 19 -0.37 -1.04 6.12
N LEU A 20 -0.14 0.23 6.41
CA LEU A 20 -0.03 1.29 5.38
C LEU A 20 1.16 1.03 4.47
N GLN A 21 2.33 0.71 5.05
CA GLN A 21 3.54 0.39 4.32
C GLN A 21 3.33 -0.83 3.40
N ALA A 22 2.78 -1.93 3.92
CA ALA A 22 2.51 -3.12 3.11
C ALA A 22 1.57 -2.83 1.92
N ARG A 23 0.56 -1.97 2.13
CA ARG A 23 -0.37 -1.56 1.07
C ARG A 23 0.31 -0.68 0.03
N LEU A 24 1.19 0.21 0.47
CA LEU A 24 1.96 1.09 -0.39
C LEU A 24 2.93 0.30 -1.27
N ASP A 25 3.62 -0.70 -0.72
CA ASP A 25 4.48 -1.62 -1.48
C ASP A 25 3.67 -2.42 -2.51
N GLU A 26 2.47 -2.89 -2.15
CA GLU A 26 1.57 -3.57 -3.09
C GLU A 26 1.16 -2.67 -4.28
N LEU A 27 0.82 -1.40 -4.01
CA LEU A 27 0.44 -0.46 -5.06
C LEU A 27 1.61 -0.06 -5.95
N LYS A 28 2.80 0.16 -5.37
CA LYS A 28 4.03 0.42 -6.14
C LYS A 28 4.37 -0.76 -7.06
N GLY A 29 4.25 -1.99 -6.57
CA GLY A 29 4.42 -3.19 -7.41
C GLY A 29 3.42 -3.25 -8.57
N ARG A 30 2.15 -2.91 -8.34
CA ARG A 30 1.13 -2.85 -9.41
C ARG A 30 1.42 -1.75 -10.43
N LEU A 31 1.92 -0.60 -9.99
CA LEU A 31 2.30 0.50 -10.88
C LEU A 31 3.49 0.09 -11.76
N ASP A 32 4.49 -0.57 -11.16
CA ASP A 32 5.65 -1.09 -11.89
C ASP A 32 5.27 -2.17 -12.91
N ASP A 33 4.41 -3.12 -12.53
CA ASP A 33 3.85 -4.13 -13.44
C ASP A 33 3.06 -3.50 -14.58
N LEU A 34 2.26 -2.47 -14.28
CA LEU A 34 1.47 -1.75 -15.28
C LEU A 34 2.39 -0.99 -16.25
N CYS A 35 3.46 -0.40 -15.72
CA CYS A 35 4.48 0.31 -16.48
C CYS A 35 5.26 -0.65 -17.40
N HIS A 36 5.67 -1.81 -16.90
CA HIS A 36 6.33 -2.84 -17.70
C HIS A 36 5.46 -3.38 -18.85
N ARG A 37 4.14 -3.36 -18.67
CA ARG A 37 3.18 -3.79 -19.69
C ARG A 37 2.78 -2.67 -20.65
N LEU A 38 3.31 -1.46 -20.50
CA LEU A 38 3.04 -0.34 -21.41
C LEU A 38 3.58 -0.63 -22.81
N PRO A 39 2.75 -0.46 -23.85
CA PRO A 39 3.23 -0.49 -25.22
C PRO A 39 4.11 0.75 -25.50
N ALA A 40 5.29 0.52 -26.09
CA ALA A 40 6.34 1.53 -26.28
C ALA A 40 5.96 2.73 -27.17
N HIS A 41 4.87 2.65 -27.95
CA HIS A 41 4.53 3.68 -28.93
C HIS A 41 3.25 4.45 -28.64
N SER A 42 2.32 3.92 -27.83
CA SER A 42 1.14 4.69 -27.40
C SER A 42 0.43 3.98 -26.25
N PRO A 43 0.62 4.43 -24.99
CA PRO A 43 -0.16 3.96 -23.86
C PRO A 43 -1.66 4.15 -24.12
N PRO A 44 -2.51 3.16 -23.83
CA PRO A 44 -3.94 3.37 -23.80
C PRO A 44 -4.29 4.44 -22.76
N PRO A 45 -5.21 5.38 -23.03
CA PRO A 45 -5.61 6.39 -22.05
C PRO A 45 -6.22 5.77 -20.79
N SER A 46 -6.88 4.62 -20.89
CA SER A 46 -7.34 3.84 -19.75
C SER A 46 -6.21 3.28 -18.87
N MET A 47 -5.03 3.08 -19.45
CA MET A 47 -3.84 2.65 -18.72
C MET A 47 -3.17 3.83 -18.02
N ILE A 48 -3.09 4.98 -18.70
CA ILE A 48 -2.61 6.23 -18.10
C ILE A 48 -3.48 6.61 -16.89
N ALA A 49 -4.80 6.65 -17.06
CA ALA A 49 -5.72 6.96 -15.97
C ALA A 49 -5.54 6.01 -14.77
N ARG A 50 -5.31 4.71 -15.05
CA ARG A 50 -5.05 3.73 -13.99
C ARG A 50 -3.70 3.94 -13.30
N MET A 51 -2.69 4.42 -14.01
CA MET A 51 -1.41 4.81 -13.39
C MET A 51 -1.60 6.02 -12.50
N GLU A 52 -2.27 7.06 -12.99
CA GLU A 52 -2.59 8.28 -12.22
C GLU A 52 -3.38 7.93 -10.95
N ASP A 53 -4.39 7.06 -11.04
CA ASP A 53 -5.15 6.57 -9.89
C ASP A 53 -4.27 5.85 -8.85
N LEU A 54 -3.31 5.04 -9.32
CA LEU A 54 -2.37 4.30 -8.47
C LEU A 54 -1.37 5.27 -7.80
N GLU A 55 -0.83 6.23 -8.56
CA GLU A 55 0.09 7.26 -8.07
C GLU A 55 -0.58 8.14 -7.00
N ASP A 56 -1.82 8.57 -7.26
CA ASP A 56 -2.64 9.33 -6.31
C ASP A 56 -2.88 8.55 -5.01
N GLU A 57 -3.17 7.24 -5.10
CA GLU A 57 -3.39 6.42 -3.93
C GLU A 57 -2.09 6.17 -3.15
N ILE A 58 -0.96 5.99 -3.83
CA ILE A 58 0.36 5.91 -3.21
C ILE A 58 0.65 7.20 -2.44
N ALA A 59 0.46 8.37 -3.05
CA ALA A 59 0.68 9.66 -2.41
C ALA A 59 -0.19 9.84 -1.15
N ARG A 60 -1.46 9.43 -1.21
CA ARG A 60 -2.36 9.45 -0.04
C ARG A 60 -1.86 8.53 1.08
N LEU A 61 -1.38 7.33 0.76
CA LEU A 61 -0.85 6.41 1.76
C LEU A 61 0.49 6.88 2.34
N GLU A 62 1.37 7.46 1.53
CA GLU A 62 2.63 8.07 1.97
C GLU A 62 2.36 9.20 2.96
N GLN A 63 1.39 10.07 2.67
CA GLN A 63 1.00 11.13 3.59
C GLN A 63 0.44 10.58 4.90
N ARG A 64 -0.41 9.55 4.85
CA ARG A 64 -0.94 8.90 6.06
C ARG A 64 0.15 8.20 6.87
N LEU A 65 1.13 7.60 6.20
CA LEU A 65 2.26 6.96 6.87
C LEU A 65 3.16 8.01 7.55
N ALA A 66 3.41 9.15 6.89
CA ALA A 66 4.13 10.27 7.47
C ALA A 66 3.40 10.85 8.68
N ASP A 67 2.08 11.06 8.60
CA ASP A 67 1.25 11.49 9.73
C ASP A 67 1.31 10.50 10.91
N HIS A 68 1.28 9.20 10.63
CA HIS A 68 1.48 8.17 11.65
C HIS A 68 2.89 8.14 12.24
N ALA A 69 3.91 8.54 11.47
CA ALA A 69 5.30 8.61 11.94
C ALA A 69 5.55 9.86 12.80
N GLU A 70 4.97 11.01 12.43
CA GLU A 70 5.09 12.26 13.19
C GLU A 70 4.14 12.31 14.39
N GLY A 71 2.94 11.74 14.30
CA GLY A 71 1.99 11.67 15.42
C GLY A 71 2.37 10.67 16.52
N ALA A 72 3.45 9.92 16.33
CA ALA A 72 4.00 8.99 17.32
C ALA A 72 5.10 9.59 18.23
N THR A 73 5.41 10.89 18.07
CA THR A 73 6.39 11.63 18.90
C THR A 73 5.73 12.48 19.98
#